data_AF-A0A3D5DDL9-F1
#
_entry.id   AF-A0A3D5DDL9-F1
#
_cell.length_a   1.000
_cell.length_b   1.000
_cell.length_c   1.000
_cell.angle_alpha   90.00
_cell.angle_beta   90.00
_cell.angle_gamma   90.00
#
_symmetry.space_group_name_H-M   'P 1'
#
loop_
_entity.id
_entity.type
_entity.pdbx_description
1 polymer ?
#
loop_
_entity_poly.entity_id
_entity_poly.type
_entity_poly.pdbx_seq_one_letter_code
_entity_poly.pdbx_strand_id
1 'polypeptide(L)'
;PLVSISLTNPAVVKTPEAKITADKVVIAMNAWATRWDQVRQAVLVVAGDIIVTEPIGDRLEKIGLTDGLGVSDGRALIEYYRTTLDGRLAFGKGGMSGGFTYGSKVGGEVEGASAITNSLTKAMRTTFPDLGSVGVYKSWRGPIDRSKSGLPFFWHLGRRRNVFFAAGFSGNGIGPSHIAGKILSGLALEKQDEWTACPLVRDPNRDFPPEPFRYIGSKLVQKALQAKDINDNEGRESSRFVRFLTDLAPSGLSPFRRNKK
;
A
#
# COMPACT_ATOMS: atom_id res chain seq x y z
N PRO A 1 3.03 14.88 14.71
CA PRO A 1 3.79 15.36 13.52
C PRO A 1 5.31 15.35 13.77
N LEU A 2 6.07 14.58 13.01
CA LEU A 2 7.52 14.68 12.98
C LEU A 2 7.92 15.88 12.11
N VAL A 3 8.52 16.92 12.68
CA VAL A 3 9.02 18.08 11.94
C VAL A 3 10.36 17.73 11.28
N SER A 4 11.32 17.27 12.08
CA SER A 4 12.61 16.80 11.60
C SER A 4 13.27 15.83 12.58
N ILE A 5 14.27 15.09 12.10
CA ILE A 5 15.14 14.26 12.92
C ILE A 5 16.60 14.53 12.55
N SER A 6 17.42 14.70 13.58
CA SER A 6 18.87 14.69 13.45
C SER A 6 19.39 13.26 13.58
N LEU A 7 20.21 12.83 12.63
CA LEU A 7 20.87 11.51 12.64
C LEU A 7 22.16 11.51 13.49
N THR A 8 22.20 12.36 14.52
CA THR A 8 23.27 12.45 15.53
C THR A 8 23.17 11.31 16.55
N ASN A 9 24.15 11.26 17.46
CA ASN A 9 24.13 10.35 18.60
C ASN A 9 24.37 11.15 19.90
N PRO A 10 23.34 11.36 20.75
CA PRO A 10 21.97 10.87 20.60
C PRO A 10 21.22 11.55 19.44
N ALA A 11 20.19 10.87 18.92
CA ALA A 11 19.31 11.42 17.89
C ALA A 11 18.41 12.49 18.50
N VAL A 12 18.06 13.49 17.70
CA VAL A 12 17.18 14.58 18.13
C VAL A 12 15.94 14.61 17.25
N VAL A 13 14.79 14.35 17.83
CA VAL A 13 13.48 14.39 17.19
C VAL A 13 12.81 15.73 17.51
N LYS A 14 12.42 16.47 16.47
CA LYS A 14 11.66 17.72 16.63
C LYS A 14 10.20 17.48 16.27
N THR A 15 9.31 17.91 17.15
CA THR A 15 7.87 18.05 16.94
C THR A 15 7.50 19.54 17.04
N PRO A 16 6.26 19.96 16.73
CA PRO A 16 5.86 21.35 16.91
C PRO A 16 5.99 21.85 18.35
N GLU A 17 5.83 20.95 19.34
CA GLU A 17 5.72 21.32 20.75
C GLU A 17 6.96 20.93 21.58
N ALA A 18 7.79 20.03 21.07
CA ALA A 18 8.91 19.48 21.84
C ALA A 18 10.10 19.08 20.98
N LYS A 19 11.27 19.15 21.62
CA LYS A 19 12.52 18.55 21.15
C LYS A 19 12.85 17.36 22.07
N ILE A 20 12.89 16.17 21.51
CA ILE A 20 13.14 14.92 22.24
C ILE A 20 14.51 14.41 21.84
N THR A 21 15.35 14.10 22.82
CA THR A 21 16.65 13.45 22.61
C THR A 21 16.51 11.97 22.96
N ALA A 22 16.97 11.09 22.08
CA ALA A 22 16.88 9.65 22.28
C ALA A 22 18.11 8.94 21.73
N ASP A 23 18.59 7.93 22.46
CA ASP A 23 19.72 7.11 21.99
C ASP A 23 19.33 6.29 20.76
N LYS A 24 18.12 5.72 20.77
CA LYS A 24 17.54 4.93 19.68
C LYS A 24 16.20 5.51 19.22
N VAL A 25 15.95 5.56 17.92
CA VAL A 25 14.68 6.01 17.33
C VAL A 25 14.19 5.00 16.30
N VAL A 26 12.89 4.68 16.34
CA VAL A 26 12.23 3.84 15.33
C VAL A 26 11.29 4.69 14.49
N ILE A 27 11.47 4.68 13.18
CA ILE A 27 10.65 5.37 12.18
C ILE A 27 9.74 4.35 11.50
N ALA A 28 8.51 4.25 12.01
CA ALA A 28 7.46 3.39 11.47
C ALA A 28 6.40 4.20 10.70
N MET A 29 6.86 5.00 9.74
CA MET A 29 6.03 6.01 9.04
C MET A 29 5.50 5.54 7.67
N ASN A 30 5.72 4.29 7.24
CA ASN A 30 5.25 3.76 5.95
C ASN A 30 5.50 4.77 4.80
N ALA A 31 4.51 5.09 3.97
CA ALA A 31 4.62 5.98 2.82
C ALA A 31 5.12 7.39 3.17
N TRP A 32 4.84 7.90 4.38
CA TRP A 32 5.36 9.20 4.82
C TRP A 32 6.88 9.19 5.04
N ALA A 33 7.53 8.02 5.06
CA ALA A 33 8.98 7.90 5.07
C ALA A 33 9.63 8.28 3.71
N THR A 34 8.88 8.53 2.64
CA THR A 34 9.45 9.05 1.37
C THR A 34 10.04 10.45 1.48
N ARG A 35 9.91 11.10 2.63
CA ARG A 35 10.69 12.30 2.96
C ARG A 35 12.20 12.04 3.05
N TRP A 36 12.63 10.79 3.26
CA TRP A 36 14.03 10.38 3.13
C TRP A 36 14.29 9.87 1.71
N ASP A 37 15.34 10.37 1.08
CA ASP A 37 15.71 10.07 -0.31
C ASP A 37 15.87 8.57 -0.57
N GLN A 38 16.46 7.86 0.40
CA GLN A 38 16.65 6.41 0.35
C GLN A 38 15.32 5.67 0.18
N VAL A 39 14.28 6.10 0.90
CA VAL A 39 12.93 5.52 0.78
C VAL A 39 12.27 5.99 -0.50
N ARG A 40 12.35 7.30 -0.78
CA ARG A 40 11.74 7.93 -1.96
C ARG A 40 12.15 7.26 -3.26
N GLN A 41 13.39 6.77 -3.35
CA GLN A 41 13.94 6.09 -4.51
C GLN A 41 13.66 4.58 -4.54
N ALA A 42 13.29 3.99 -3.39
CA ALA A 42 13.04 2.56 -3.23
C ALA A 42 11.56 2.16 -3.30
N VAL A 43 10.64 3.12 -3.26
CA VAL A 43 9.19 2.87 -3.33
C VAL A 43 8.47 3.79 -4.32
N LEU A 44 7.33 3.30 -4.82
CA LEU A 44 6.27 4.11 -5.43
C LEU A 44 5.17 4.34 -4.40
N VAL A 45 4.66 5.56 -4.30
CA VAL A 45 3.46 5.84 -3.52
C VAL A 45 2.25 5.78 -4.44
N VAL A 46 1.28 4.95 -4.07
CA VAL A 46 -0.01 4.78 -4.74
C VAL A 46 -1.16 4.96 -3.77
N ALA A 47 -2.36 5.25 -4.27
CA ALA A 47 -3.57 5.27 -3.46
C ALA A 47 -4.24 3.88 -3.42
N GLY A 48 -4.70 3.47 -2.24
CA GLY A 48 -5.79 2.51 -2.08
C GLY A 48 -7.06 3.24 -1.71
N ASP A 49 -8.19 2.84 -2.28
CA ASP A 49 -9.48 3.51 -2.07
C ASP A 49 -10.50 2.54 -1.51
N ILE A 50 -11.43 3.10 -0.74
CA ILE A 50 -12.45 2.31 -0.06
C ILE A 50 -13.71 3.13 0.15
N ILE A 51 -14.83 2.44 0.05
CA ILE A 51 -16.16 2.91 0.48
C ILE A 51 -16.62 2.06 1.66
N VAL A 52 -17.41 2.66 2.54
CA VAL A 52 -18.14 1.99 3.60
C VAL A 52 -19.61 2.33 3.44
N THR A 53 -20.47 1.32 3.43
CA THR A 53 -21.92 1.49 3.27
C THR A 53 -22.58 2.03 4.54
N GLU A 54 -23.84 2.43 4.43
CA GLU A 54 -24.76 2.42 5.57
C GLU A 54 -24.96 1.00 6.12
N PRO A 55 -25.44 0.82 7.37
CA PRO A 55 -25.77 -0.51 7.88
C PRO A 55 -26.78 -1.18 6.94
N ILE A 56 -26.48 -2.41 6.53
CA ILE A 56 -27.20 -3.13 5.47
C ILE A 56 -28.43 -3.88 6.03
N GLY A 57 -28.40 -4.23 7.31
CA GLY A 57 -29.41 -5.03 8.01
C GLY A 57 -29.37 -6.50 7.58
N ASP A 58 -30.52 -7.18 7.69
CA ASP A 58 -30.71 -8.61 7.45
C ASP A 58 -30.27 -9.08 6.04
N ARG A 59 -30.06 -8.15 5.11
CA ARG A 59 -29.54 -8.47 3.77
C ARG A 59 -28.12 -9.02 3.81
N LEU A 60 -27.29 -8.68 4.80
CA LEU A 60 -25.96 -9.29 4.97
C LEU A 60 -26.07 -10.77 5.27
N GLU A 61 -26.99 -11.15 6.15
CA GLU A 61 -27.24 -12.56 6.51
C GLU A 61 -27.74 -13.35 5.29
N LYS A 62 -28.65 -12.76 4.51
CA LYS A 62 -29.19 -13.39 3.29
C LYS A 62 -28.12 -13.72 2.24
N ILE A 63 -27.08 -12.90 2.15
CA ILE A 63 -25.95 -13.13 1.22
C ILE A 63 -24.75 -13.83 1.88
N GLY A 64 -24.88 -14.26 3.13
CA GLY A 64 -23.84 -15.01 3.85
C GLY A 64 -22.63 -14.20 4.28
N LEU A 65 -22.71 -12.86 4.34
CA LEU A 65 -21.61 -11.99 4.78
C LEU A 65 -21.74 -11.62 6.26
N THR A 66 -21.52 -12.59 7.16
CA THR A 66 -21.77 -12.40 8.61
C THR A 66 -20.55 -12.60 9.50
N ASP A 67 -19.46 -13.13 8.98
CA ASP A 67 -18.29 -13.57 9.76
C ASP A 67 -17.15 -12.54 9.80
N GLY A 68 -17.26 -11.45 9.03
CA GLY A 68 -16.22 -10.43 8.94
C GLY A 68 -14.97 -10.86 8.17
N LEU A 69 -15.04 -11.97 7.41
CA LEU A 69 -13.91 -12.44 6.60
C LEU A 69 -13.53 -11.39 5.54
N GLY A 70 -12.21 -11.18 5.41
CA GLY A 70 -11.64 -10.38 4.35
C GLY A 70 -11.53 -11.22 3.08
N VAL A 71 -12.20 -10.78 2.01
CA VAL A 71 -12.10 -11.40 0.70
C VAL A 71 -11.40 -10.44 -0.24
N SER A 72 -10.49 -10.97 -1.06
CA SER A 72 -9.86 -10.25 -2.18
C SER A 72 -10.00 -11.11 -3.43
N ASP A 73 -10.21 -10.46 -4.57
CA ASP A 73 -10.16 -11.14 -5.86
C ASP A 73 -8.72 -11.38 -6.35
N GLY A 74 -8.61 -12.03 -7.51
CA GLY A 74 -7.35 -12.30 -8.21
C GLY A 74 -6.99 -11.30 -9.31
N ARG A 75 -7.63 -10.11 -9.35
CA ARG A 75 -7.36 -9.11 -10.39
C ARG A 75 -5.99 -8.47 -10.21
N ALA A 76 -5.49 -7.83 -11.26
CA ALA A 76 -4.22 -7.12 -11.15
C ALA A 76 -4.38 -5.87 -10.25
N LEU A 77 -5.52 -5.18 -10.37
CA LEU A 77 -5.96 -4.15 -9.42
C LEU A 77 -7.03 -4.75 -8.50
N ILE A 78 -6.56 -5.38 -7.42
CA ILE A 78 -7.39 -6.14 -6.50
C ILE A 78 -8.60 -5.35 -6.00
N GLU A 79 -9.78 -5.96 -6.05
CA GLU A 79 -10.94 -5.54 -5.26
C GLU A 79 -11.03 -6.43 -4.03
N TYR A 80 -11.34 -5.81 -2.89
CA TYR A 80 -11.43 -6.50 -1.62
C TYR A 80 -12.59 -5.96 -0.80
N TYR A 81 -13.16 -6.81 0.05
CA TYR A 81 -14.24 -6.40 0.93
C TYR A 81 -14.23 -7.19 2.24
N ARG A 82 -14.90 -6.64 3.23
CA ARG A 82 -15.23 -7.29 4.51
C ARG A 82 -16.43 -6.61 5.14
N THR A 83 -17.16 -7.32 5.98
CA THR A 83 -18.16 -6.70 6.83
C THR A 83 -17.55 -6.07 8.09
N THR A 84 -18.29 -5.14 8.67
CA THR A 84 -17.98 -4.50 9.94
C THR A 84 -18.89 -5.03 11.04
N LEU A 85 -18.48 -4.86 12.30
CA LEU A 85 -19.26 -5.31 13.46
C LEU A 85 -20.63 -4.63 13.57
N ASP A 86 -20.78 -3.45 13.00
CA ASP A 86 -22.03 -2.67 12.96
C ASP A 86 -22.85 -2.90 11.68
N GLY A 87 -22.60 -4.00 10.96
CA GLY A 87 -23.46 -4.44 9.85
C GLY A 87 -23.28 -3.64 8.56
N ARG A 88 -22.10 -3.07 8.31
CA ARG A 88 -21.76 -2.38 7.05
C ARG A 88 -20.87 -3.26 6.19
N LEU A 89 -20.78 -2.93 4.91
CA LEU A 89 -19.78 -3.48 4.00
C LEU A 89 -18.70 -2.44 3.74
N ALA A 90 -17.44 -2.80 4.01
CA ALA A 90 -16.28 -2.05 3.58
C ALA A 90 -15.78 -2.67 2.26
N PHE A 91 -15.78 -1.91 1.18
CA PHE A 91 -15.43 -2.37 -0.16
C PHE A 91 -14.35 -1.46 -0.75
N GLY A 92 -13.20 -2.03 -1.09
CA GLY A 92 -12.03 -1.28 -1.51
C GLY A 92 -11.36 -1.83 -2.74
N LYS A 93 -10.47 -1.02 -3.30
CA LYS A 93 -9.66 -1.38 -4.46
C LYS A 93 -8.25 -0.82 -4.33
N GLY A 94 -7.26 -1.66 -4.61
CA GLY A 94 -5.86 -1.26 -4.64
C GLY A 94 -5.46 -0.67 -6.00
N GLY A 95 -4.77 0.47 -6.01
CA GLY A 95 -4.02 0.95 -7.18
C GLY A 95 -4.85 1.56 -8.32
N MET A 96 -6.15 1.81 -8.13
CA MET A 96 -7.04 2.32 -9.19
C MET A 96 -7.04 3.86 -9.33
N SER A 97 -6.80 4.63 -8.27
CA SER A 97 -7.27 6.03 -8.22
C SER A 97 -6.26 7.08 -8.64
N GLY A 98 -5.47 6.80 -9.68
CA GLY A 98 -4.63 7.82 -10.32
C GLY A 98 -3.51 8.41 -9.45
N GLY A 99 -3.40 8.06 -8.17
CA GLY A 99 -2.47 8.63 -7.21
C GLY A 99 -1.05 8.08 -7.33
N PHE A 100 -0.51 7.97 -8.54
CA PHE A 100 0.94 7.92 -8.68
C PHE A 100 1.44 9.33 -8.51
N THR A 101 2.06 9.59 -7.37
CA THR A 101 2.56 10.92 -7.03
C THR A 101 3.94 11.14 -7.64
N TYR A 102 4.16 12.31 -8.25
CA TYR A 102 5.50 12.68 -8.71
C TYR A 102 6.46 12.72 -7.53
N GLY A 103 7.59 11.99 -7.63
CA GLY A 103 8.54 11.92 -6.52
C GLY A 103 8.08 11.08 -5.34
N SER A 104 7.05 10.23 -5.47
CA SER A 104 6.53 9.42 -4.34
C SER A 104 6.11 10.25 -3.12
N LYS A 105 5.63 11.48 -3.34
CA LYS A 105 5.21 12.41 -2.28
C LYS A 105 3.82 12.05 -1.76
N VAL A 106 3.67 11.98 -0.44
CA VAL A 106 2.33 11.85 0.17
C VAL A 106 1.63 13.22 0.20
N GLY A 107 0.34 13.24 -0.14
CA GLY A 107 -0.49 14.44 -0.18
C GLY A 107 -1.88 14.17 -0.79
N GLY A 108 -2.59 15.23 -1.20
CA GLY A 108 -4.00 15.15 -1.63
C GLY A 108 -4.31 14.25 -2.82
N GLU A 109 -3.31 13.80 -3.59
CA GLU A 109 -3.50 12.79 -4.64
C GLU A 109 -3.78 11.38 -4.07
N VAL A 110 -3.27 11.10 -2.87
CA VAL A 110 -3.27 9.77 -2.22
C VAL A 110 -3.90 9.77 -0.83
N GLU A 111 -4.39 10.92 -0.37
CA GLU A 111 -5.10 11.10 0.89
C GLU A 111 -6.43 11.84 0.66
N GLY A 112 -7.39 11.64 1.57
CA GLY A 112 -8.68 12.33 1.54
C GLY A 112 -9.82 11.50 0.95
N ALA A 113 -10.85 12.15 0.42
CA ALA A 113 -12.01 11.47 -0.16
C ALA A 113 -11.63 10.67 -1.41
N SER A 114 -12.28 9.53 -1.63
CA SER A 114 -12.01 8.69 -2.80
C SER A 114 -12.49 9.36 -4.10
N ALA A 115 -11.62 9.47 -5.10
CA ALA A 115 -11.95 10.01 -6.44
C ALA A 115 -12.83 9.05 -7.25
N ILE A 116 -12.89 7.79 -6.83
CA ILE A 116 -13.55 6.71 -7.56
C ILE A 116 -14.75 6.16 -6.78
N THR A 117 -15.30 6.94 -5.84
CA THR A 117 -16.45 6.54 -5.02
C THR A 117 -17.57 5.94 -5.88
N ASN A 118 -17.96 6.59 -6.99
CA ASN A 118 -18.99 6.10 -7.88
C ASN A 118 -18.62 4.77 -8.56
N SER A 119 -17.36 4.62 -8.99
CA SER A 119 -16.86 3.39 -9.60
C SER A 119 -16.82 2.24 -8.59
N LEU A 120 -16.41 2.49 -7.34
CA LEU A 120 -16.44 1.50 -6.26
C LEU A 120 -17.87 1.09 -5.90
N THR A 121 -18.80 2.05 -5.81
CA THR A 121 -20.21 1.75 -5.57
C THR A 121 -20.80 0.90 -6.68
N LYS A 122 -20.45 1.20 -7.94
CA LYS A 122 -20.87 0.39 -9.09
C LYS A 122 -20.28 -1.03 -9.01
N ALA A 123 -18.98 -1.16 -8.73
CA ALA A 123 -18.34 -2.47 -8.58
C ALA A 123 -18.98 -3.29 -7.46
N MET A 124 -19.18 -2.69 -6.28
CA MET A 124 -19.86 -3.33 -5.14
C MET A 124 -21.26 -3.84 -5.51
N ARG A 125 -22.07 -3.03 -6.22
CA ARG A 125 -23.42 -3.44 -6.67
C ARG A 125 -23.39 -4.54 -7.72
N THR A 126 -22.36 -4.57 -8.58
CA THR A 126 -22.16 -5.68 -9.52
C THR A 126 -21.78 -6.96 -8.77
N THR A 127 -20.93 -6.87 -7.74
CA THR A 127 -20.53 -8.02 -6.92
C THR A 127 -21.68 -8.54 -6.05
N PHE A 128 -22.49 -7.64 -5.50
CA PHE A 128 -23.57 -7.95 -4.57
C PHE A 128 -24.89 -7.29 -5.00
N PRO A 129 -25.56 -7.82 -6.04
CA PRO A 129 -26.82 -7.25 -6.53
C PRO A 129 -27.91 -7.24 -5.45
N ASP A 130 -27.92 -8.21 -4.55
CA ASP A 130 -28.92 -8.36 -3.48
C ASP A 130 -28.82 -7.29 -2.38
N LEU A 131 -27.73 -6.50 -2.35
CA LEU A 131 -27.60 -5.35 -1.46
C LEU A 131 -28.39 -4.12 -1.93
N GLY A 132 -28.99 -4.18 -3.12
CA GLY A 132 -29.88 -3.15 -3.65
C GLY A 132 -29.28 -1.73 -3.64
N SER A 133 -30.09 -0.75 -3.25
CA SER A 133 -29.73 0.67 -3.27
C SER A 133 -29.04 1.18 -2.00
N VAL A 134 -28.34 0.32 -1.24
CA VAL A 134 -27.64 0.75 0.00
C VAL A 134 -26.73 1.95 -0.29
N GLY A 135 -26.80 2.95 0.60
CA GLY A 135 -26.02 4.18 0.51
C GLY A 135 -24.57 3.98 0.91
N VAL A 136 -23.71 4.91 0.46
CA VAL A 136 -22.33 5.04 0.95
C VAL A 136 -22.32 6.03 2.10
N TYR A 137 -21.91 5.57 3.28
CA TYR A 137 -21.74 6.41 4.47
C TYR A 137 -20.48 7.27 4.36
N LYS A 138 -19.37 6.65 3.90
CA LYS A 138 -18.08 7.32 3.80
C LYS A 138 -17.22 6.71 2.71
N SER A 139 -16.36 7.52 2.11
CA SER A 139 -15.28 7.05 1.27
C SER A 139 -13.97 7.76 1.61
N TRP A 140 -12.86 7.07 1.42
CA TRP A 140 -11.53 7.66 1.56
C TRP A 140 -10.52 6.92 0.68
N ARG A 141 -9.34 7.53 0.59
CA ARG A 141 -8.15 6.92 0.04
C ARG A 141 -6.97 7.09 0.99
N GLY A 142 -6.02 6.17 0.93
CA GLY A 142 -4.81 6.20 1.75
C GLY A 142 -3.55 5.82 0.95
N PRO A 143 -2.38 6.35 1.35
CA PRO A 143 -1.13 6.11 0.66
C PRO A 143 -0.59 4.70 0.96
N ILE A 144 -0.01 4.07 -0.06
CA ILE A 144 0.59 2.75 -0.02
C ILE A 144 2.01 2.84 -0.59
N ASP A 145 3.01 2.34 0.14
CA ASP A 145 4.41 2.28 -0.26
C ASP A 145 4.76 0.98 -1.01
N ARG A 146 4.69 1.01 -2.34
CA ARG A 146 5.01 -0.15 -3.18
C ARG A 146 6.51 -0.29 -3.39
N SER A 147 7.11 -1.33 -2.82
CA SER A 147 8.46 -1.75 -3.19
C SER A 147 8.42 -2.58 -4.48
N LYS A 148 9.55 -2.71 -5.16
CA LYS A 148 9.64 -3.52 -6.40
C LYS A 148 9.36 -5.01 -6.17
N SER A 149 9.82 -5.54 -5.04
CA SER A 149 9.64 -6.94 -4.64
C SER A 149 8.28 -7.25 -4.03
N GLY A 150 7.51 -6.23 -3.63
CA GLY A 150 6.28 -6.40 -2.84
C GLY A 150 6.52 -6.72 -1.36
N LEU A 151 7.77 -7.00 -0.97
CA LEU A 151 8.19 -7.27 0.40
C LEU A 151 8.66 -6.00 1.12
N PRO A 152 8.45 -5.89 2.44
CA PRO A 152 9.00 -4.80 3.25
C PRO A 152 10.53 -4.93 3.38
N PHE A 153 11.17 -3.85 3.78
CA PHE A 153 12.59 -3.79 4.09
C PHE A 153 12.84 -2.96 5.34
N PHE A 154 13.85 -3.37 6.11
CA PHE A 154 14.21 -2.80 7.41
C PHE A 154 15.69 -2.43 7.41
N TRP A 155 16.01 -1.21 7.83
CA TRP A 155 17.40 -0.73 7.85
C TRP A 155 17.59 0.28 8.97
N HIS A 156 18.81 0.79 9.10
CA HIS A 156 19.16 1.84 10.05
C HIS A 156 19.97 2.95 9.37
N LEU A 157 19.94 4.13 9.97
CA LEU A 157 20.78 5.28 9.64
C LEU A 157 21.36 5.88 10.92
N GLY A 158 22.21 6.90 10.75
CA GLY A 158 22.86 7.62 11.84
C GLY A 158 24.26 7.10 12.14
N ARG A 159 25.07 7.95 12.80
CA ARG A 159 26.50 7.67 13.03
C ARG A 159 26.75 6.39 13.80
N ARG A 160 25.82 5.99 14.68
CA ARG A 160 25.87 4.74 15.44
C ARG A 160 24.73 3.78 15.10
N ARG A 161 24.19 3.84 13.86
CA ARG A 161 23.13 2.93 13.43
C ARG A 161 21.92 2.97 14.38
N ASN A 162 21.55 4.18 14.82
CA ASN A 162 20.67 4.40 15.95
C ASN A 162 19.27 4.92 15.58
N VAL A 163 19.00 5.07 14.28
CA VAL A 163 17.67 5.40 13.76
C VAL A 163 17.23 4.28 12.82
N PHE A 164 16.23 3.50 13.21
CA PHE A 164 15.74 2.33 12.49
C PHE A 164 14.50 2.67 11.66
N PHE A 165 14.33 2.03 10.52
CA PHE A 165 13.26 2.30 9.58
C PHE A 165 12.59 1.02 9.11
N ALA A 166 11.31 1.14 8.74
CA ALA A 166 10.58 0.13 7.99
C ALA A 166 9.75 0.79 6.88
N ALA A 167 9.82 0.23 5.67
CA ALA A 167 9.05 0.67 4.52
C ALA A 167 8.87 -0.48 3.51
N GLY A 168 8.11 -0.23 2.44
CA GLY A 168 7.88 -1.17 1.35
C GLY A 168 6.82 -2.23 1.63
N PHE A 169 5.90 -1.99 2.57
CA PHE A 169 4.86 -2.95 2.96
C PHE A 169 3.85 -3.23 1.84
N SER A 170 3.85 -2.41 0.79
CA SER A 170 3.22 -2.70 -0.50
C SER A 170 1.73 -3.02 -0.46
N GLY A 171 1.02 -2.47 0.54
CA GLY A 171 -0.42 -2.65 0.74
C GLY A 171 -0.80 -3.84 1.61
N ASN A 172 0.18 -4.65 2.02
CA ASN A 172 -0.03 -5.84 2.84
C ASN A 172 0.48 -5.67 4.27
N GLY A 173 0.63 -4.43 4.77
CA GLY A 173 1.39 -4.16 6.00
C GLY A 173 0.77 -4.64 7.31
N ILE A 174 -0.53 -4.91 7.36
CA ILE A 174 -1.23 -5.30 8.59
C ILE A 174 -0.69 -6.62 9.14
N GLY A 175 -0.65 -7.69 8.33
CA GLY A 175 -0.14 -8.99 8.76
C GLY A 175 1.35 -8.99 9.13
N PRO A 176 2.26 -8.52 8.26
CA PRO A 176 3.69 -8.41 8.52
C PRO A 176 4.09 -7.44 9.62
N SER A 177 3.19 -6.58 10.12
CA SER A 177 3.49 -5.63 11.20
C SER A 177 4.00 -6.31 12.47
N HIS A 178 3.52 -7.53 12.76
CA HIS A 178 4.02 -8.32 13.88
C HIS A 178 5.50 -8.69 13.71
N ILE A 179 5.87 -9.15 12.52
CA ILE A 179 7.26 -9.48 12.17
C ILE A 179 8.10 -8.20 12.17
N ALA A 180 7.59 -7.10 11.63
CA ALA A 180 8.24 -5.79 11.67
C ALA A 180 8.56 -5.35 13.10
N GLY A 181 7.64 -5.57 14.04
CA GLY A 181 7.86 -5.28 15.46
C GLY A 181 9.00 -6.09 16.05
N LYS A 182 9.06 -7.40 15.77
CA LYS A 182 10.18 -8.26 16.22
C LYS A 182 11.52 -7.80 15.64
N ILE A 183 11.57 -7.52 14.35
CA ILE A 183 12.77 -7.04 13.67
C ILE A 183 13.23 -5.69 14.25
N LEU A 184 12.36 -4.69 14.28
CA LEU A 184 12.71 -3.33 14.72
C LEU A 184 13.11 -3.28 16.19
N SER A 185 12.42 -4.04 17.05
CA SER A 185 12.79 -4.12 18.47
C SER A 185 14.12 -4.87 18.66
N GLY A 186 14.36 -5.96 17.93
CA GLY A 186 15.64 -6.67 17.94
C GLY A 186 16.80 -5.76 17.50
N LEU A 187 16.61 -5.02 16.41
CA LEU A 187 17.61 -4.06 15.91
C LEU A 187 17.87 -2.93 16.92
N ALA A 188 16.82 -2.39 17.55
CA ALA A 188 16.94 -1.33 18.53
C ALA A 188 17.65 -1.78 19.82
N LEU A 189 17.42 -3.02 20.24
CA LEU A 189 18.03 -3.66 21.40
C LEU A 189 19.37 -4.35 21.08
N GLU A 190 19.87 -4.21 19.85
CA GLU A 190 21.15 -4.78 19.40
C GLU A 190 21.23 -6.31 19.57
N LYS A 191 20.08 -6.99 19.43
CA LYS A 191 20.02 -8.45 19.46
C LYS A 191 20.67 -9.06 18.21
N GLN A 192 21.13 -10.29 18.37
CA GLN A 192 21.62 -11.14 17.29
C GLN A 192 20.75 -12.40 17.25
N ASP A 193 19.61 -12.31 16.56
CA ASP A 193 18.64 -13.39 16.45
C ASP A 193 18.17 -13.58 14.99
N GLU A 194 17.30 -14.57 14.80
CA GLU A 194 16.72 -14.91 13.49
C GLU A 194 15.97 -13.74 12.83
N TRP A 195 15.40 -12.83 13.63
CA TRP A 195 14.65 -11.68 13.14
C TRP A 195 15.61 -10.61 12.63
N THR A 196 16.67 -10.30 13.38
CA THR A 196 17.69 -9.33 12.97
C THR A 196 18.58 -9.83 11.83
N ALA A 197 18.72 -11.15 11.67
CA ALA A 197 19.48 -11.78 10.58
C ALA A 197 18.65 -12.06 9.30
N CYS A 198 17.33 -11.82 9.34
CA CYS A 198 16.44 -12.10 8.22
C CYS A 198 16.79 -11.26 6.97
N PRO A 199 16.68 -11.79 5.74
CA PRO A 199 16.94 -11.05 4.49
C PRO A 199 16.07 -9.80 4.25
N LEU A 200 15.00 -9.61 5.03
CA LEU A 200 14.21 -8.38 5.02
C LEU A 200 14.99 -7.21 5.67
N VAL A 201 15.98 -7.49 6.52
CA VAL A 201 16.92 -6.51 7.07
C VAL A 201 17.98 -6.22 6.02
N ARG A 202 17.78 -5.14 5.27
CA ARG A 202 18.61 -4.73 4.15
C ARG A 202 18.41 -3.26 3.83
N ASP A 203 19.42 -2.65 3.24
CA ASP A 203 19.30 -1.28 2.76
C ASP A 203 18.25 -1.18 1.63
N PRO A 204 17.54 -0.04 1.55
CA PRO A 204 16.61 0.24 0.45
C PRO A 204 17.34 0.25 -0.90
N ASN A 205 16.95 -0.67 -1.78
CA ASN A 205 17.44 -0.67 -3.16
C ASN A 205 16.80 0.46 -3.96
N ARG A 206 17.60 1.21 -4.72
CA ARG A 206 17.14 2.30 -5.61
C ARG A 206 16.68 1.75 -6.96
N ASP A 207 15.74 0.81 -6.91
CA ASP A 207 15.39 -0.01 -8.07
C ASP A 207 14.41 0.66 -9.05
N PHE A 208 13.88 1.84 -8.69
CA PHE A 208 12.99 2.59 -9.57
C PHE A 208 13.76 3.63 -10.40
N PRO A 209 13.36 3.88 -11.66
CA PRO A 209 13.96 4.93 -12.48
C PRO A 209 13.90 6.32 -11.81
N PRO A 210 14.76 7.27 -12.19
CA PRO A 210 14.63 8.65 -11.76
C PRO A 210 13.37 9.31 -12.35
N GLU A 211 12.96 10.43 -11.76
CA GLU A 211 11.91 11.28 -12.36
C GLU A 211 12.45 12.03 -13.59
N PRO A 212 11.62 12.30 -14.61
CA PRO A 212 10.17 12.05 -14.70
C PRO A 212 9.80 10.66 -15.25
N PHE A 213 10.78 9.83 -15.63
CA PHE A 213 10.53 8.54 -16.28
C PHE A 213 9.71 7.59 -15.42
N ARG A 214 9.96 7.60 -14.11
CA ARG A 214 9.20 6.81 -13.14
C ARG A 214 7.74 7.21 -13.09
N TYR A 215 7.43 8.49 -12.97
CA TYR A 215 6.05 8.98 -12.97
C TYR A 215 5.31 8.64 -14.28
N ILE A 216 5.94 8.92 -15.43
CA ILE A 216 5.36 8.64 -16.75
C ILE A 216 5.12 7.13 -16.94
N GLY A 217 6.14 6.32 -16.66
CA GLY A 217 6.06 4.87 -16.76
C GLY A 217 4.97 4.29 -15.85
N SER A 218 4.87 4.79 -14.61
CA SER A 218 3.85 4.33 -13.66
C SER A 218 2.42 4.63 -14.14
N LYS A 219 2.17 5.81 -14.70
CA LYS A 219 0.86 6.16 -15.29
C LYS A 219 0.52 5.28 -16.50
N LEU A 220 1.51 4.96 -17.34
CA LEU A 220 1.32 4.05 -18.49
C LEU A 220 0.99 2.63 -18.05
N VAL A 221 1.77 2.09 -17.09
CA VAL A 221 1.53 0.76 -16.51
C VAL A 221 0.16 0.70 -15.85
N GLN A 222 -0.26 1.74 -15.12
CA GLN A 222 -1.59 1.81 -14.52
C GLN A 222 -2.71 1.70 -15.55
N LYS A 223 -2.63 2.48 -16.63
CA LYS A 223 -3.62 2.44 -17.72
C LYS A 223 -3.66 1.06 -18.37
N ALA A 224 -2.51 0.42 -18.54
CA ALA A 224 -2.44 -0.93 -19.08
C ALA A 224 -3.08 -1.96 -18.13
N LEU A 225 -2.85 -1.85 -16.82
CA LEU A 225 -3.49 -2.73 -15.81
C LEU A 225 -5.01 -2.54 -15.80
N GLN A 226 -5.51 -1.31 -15.89
CA GLN A 226 -6.94 -1.02 -15.99
C GLN A 226 -7.55 -1.63 -17.27
N ALA A 227 -6.91 -1.43 -18.41
CA ALA A 227 -7.36 -2.01 -19.68
C ALA A 227 -7.36 -3.54 -19.62
N LYS A 228 -6.36 -4.14 -18.95
CA LYS A 228 -6.29 -5.58 -18.72
C LYS A 228 -7.46 -6.08 -17.87
N ASP A 229 -7.71 -5.47 -16.72
CA ASP A 229 -8.82 -5.90 -15.84
C ASP A 229 -10.19 -5.77 -16.55
N ILE A 230 -10.39 -4.75 -17.38
CA ILE A 230 -11.60 -4.59 -18.21
C ILE A 230 -11.73 -5.74 -19.21
N ASN A 231 -10.65 -6.05 -19.95
CA ASN A 231 -10.66 -7.14 -20.92
C ASN A 231 -10.89 -8.49 -20.25
N ASP A 232 -10.24 -8.75 -19.11
CA ASP A 232 -10.37 -10.01 -18.37
C ASP A 232 -11.81 -10.18 -17.85
N ASN A 233 -12.46 -9.11 -17.35
CA ASN A 233 -13.88 -9.14 -16.96
C ASN A 233 -14.84 -9.40 -18.14
N GLU A 234 -14.47 -8.97 -19.35
CA GLU A 234 -15.26 -9.18 -20.57
C GLU A 234 -14.88 -10.47 -21.33
N GLY A 235 -13.99 -11.31 -20.75
CA GLY A 235 -13.51 -12.53 -21.38
C GLY A 235 -12.68 -12.31 -22.65
N ARG A 236 -12.14 -11.10 -22.85
CA ARG A 236 -11.35 -10.71 -24.01
C ARG A 236 -9.85 -10.82 -23.76
N GLU A 237 -9.10 -11.16 -24.79
CA GLU A 237 -7.65 -11.09 -24.73
C GLU A 237 -7.12 -9.65 -24.81
N SER A 238 -6.27 -9.26 -23.86
CA SER A 238 -5.54 -8.00 -23.94
C SER A 238 -4.50 -7.97 -25.08
N SER A 239 -4.33 -6.81 -25.72
CA SER A 239 -3.36 -6.63 -26.81
C SER A 239 -1.91 -6.87 -26.35
N ARG A 240 -1.02 -7.21 -27.29
CA ARG A 240 0.42 -7.45 -27.00
C ARG A 240 1.08 -6.26 -26.31
N PHE A 241 0.70 -5.04 -26.68
CA PHE A 241 1.21 -3.81 -26.07
C PHE A 241 0.75 -3.65 -24.62
N VAL A 242 -0.52 -3.94 -24.32
CA VAL A 242 -1.05 -3.92 -22.95
C VAL A 242 -0.33 -4.96 -22.09
N ARG A 243 -0.16 -6.19 -22.60
CA ARG A 243 0.57 -7.26 -21.89
C ARG A 243 2.00 -6.84 -21.57
N PHE A 244 2.72 -6.30 -22.55
CA PHE A 244 4.08 -5.80 -22.36
C PHE A 244 4.16 -4.74 -21.26
N LEU A 245 3.25 -3.76 -21.25
CA LEU A 245 3.22 -2.74 -20.21
C LEU A 245 2.88 -3.33 -18.83
N THR A 246 1.98 -4.31 -18.74
CA THR A 246 1.67 -4.96 -17.45
C THR A 246 2.83 -5.79 -16.90
N ASP A 247 3.72 -6.32 -17.74
CA ASP A 247 4.92 -7.05 -17.31
C ASP A 247 5.96 -6.15 -16.62
N LEU A 248 5.88 -4.82 -16.83
CA LEU A 248 6.71 -3.82 -16.15
C LEU A 248 6.21 -3.47 -14.74
N ALA A 249 5.01 -3.92 -14.37
CA ALA A 249 4.48 -3.72 -13.03
C ALA A 249 5.36 -4.44 -11.99
N PRO A 250 5.62 -3.83 -10.81
CA PRO A 250 6.34 -4.48 -9.72
C PRO A 250 5.80 -5.89 -9.41
N SER A 251 6.70 -6.85 -9.21
CA SER A 251 6.35 -8.20 -8.78
C SER A 251 5.48 -8.15 -7.53
N GLY A 252 4.29 -8.75 -7.61
CA GLY A 252 3.21 -8.65 -6.61
C GLY A 252 1.86 -8.18 -7.16
N LEU A 253 1.76 -7.82 -8.46
CA LEU A 253 0.50 -7.41 -9.14
C LEU A 253 -0.03 -8.43 -10.16
N SER A 254 0.65 -9.56 -10.36
CA SER A 254 0.18 -10.61 -11.26
C SER A 254 0.27 -11.95 -10.53
N PRO A 255 -0.85 -12.64 -10.28
CA PRO A 255 -0.84 -14.00 -9.72
C PRO A 255 -0.20 -15.02 -10.67
N PHE A 256 0.01 -14.65 -11.94
CA PHE A 256 0.66 -15.49 -12.94
C PHE A 256 1.77 -14.72 -13.64
N ARG A 257 3.02 -14.95 -13.23
CA ARG A 257 4.14 -14.80 -14.16
C ARG A 257 4.16 -16.08 -14.98
N ARG A 258 3.75 -16.00 -16.25
CA ARG A 258 3.91 -17.12 -17.17
C ARG A 258 5.42 -17.36 -17.27
N ASN A 259 5.91 -18.48 -16.74
CA ASN A 259 7.29 -18.90 -16.93
C ASN A 259 7.56 -18.87 -18.45
N LYS A 260 8.44 -17.97 -18.88
CA LYS A 260 8.99 -18.03 -20.23
C LYS A 260 9.86 -19.30 -20.24
N LYS A 261 9.32 -20.38 -20.81
CA LYS A 261 10.14 -21.41 -21.42
C LYS A 261 10.74 -20.83 -22.70
#